data_AF-A0A3D5HMP4-F1
#
_entry.id   AF-A0A3D5HMP4-F1
#
_cell.length_a   1.000
_cell.length_b   1.000
_cell.length_c   1.000
_cell.angle_alpha   90.00
_cell.angle_beta   90.00
_cell.angle_gamma   90.00
#
_symmetry.space_group_name_H-M   'P 1'
#
loop_
_entity.id
_entity.type
_entity.pdbx_description
1 polymer ?
#
loop_
_entity_poly.entity_id
_entity_poly.type
_entity_poly.pdbx_seq_one_letter_code
_entity_poly.pdbx_strand_id
1 'polypeptide(L)'
;MEVKVRPRDIFANIVSQELGQPWWDNAKVGGSNDRIWRTTTDDMIRKPAKLVIIVWSGINRFEYLDQRNAWRSAVWVKYMFDRKTLEVGEQSETHFHPRMTLKQWKAIQGWATEVRSMRYNLITSLHHMLSVKYFLEAKNIPYLFYNLSDGQISVTLDTLNEQRMEGANNLWEVEHMKLNDYLEELPHMKEEAFYDMCKREQVPFGPKDHPLEEGHRLMADRILGDIYDKKLDKVFS
;
A
#
# COMPACT_ATOMS: atom_id res chain seq x y z
N MET A 1 -11.30 21.40 3.66
CA MET A 1 -10.59 21.86 2.46
C MET A 1 -9.99 20.65 1.78
N GLU A 2 -10.04 20.57 0.45
CA GLU A 2 -9.31 19.57 -0.33
C GLU A 2 -8.11 20.26 -0.99
N VAL A 3 -7.16 19.47 -1.50
CA VAL A 3 -6.03 19.97 -2.31
C VAL A 3 -6.55 20.91 -3.40
N LYS A 4 -6.11 22.18 -3.37
CA LYS A 4 -6.70 23.28 -4.15
C LYS A 4 -6.53 23.10 -5.65
N VAL A 5 -5.37 22.60 -6.11
CA VAL A 5 -5.13 22.37 -7.54
C VAL A 5 -4.50 20.99 -7.75
N ARG A 6 -5.31 20.01 -8.16
CA ARG A 6 -4.79 18.78 -8.75
C ARG A 6 -4.52 19.00 -10.25
N PRO A 7 -3.37 18.55 -10.79
CA PRO A 7 -2.32 17.75 -10.15
C PRO A 7 -1.16 18.57 -9.55
N ARG A 8 -1.25 19.90 -9.41
CA ARG A 8 -0.07 20.73 -9.07
C ARG A 8 0.53 20.43 -7.69
N ASP A 9 -0.33 20.26 -6.69
CA ASP A 9 0.11 20.29 -5.28
C ASP A 9 0.30 18.89 -4.66
N ILE A 10 0.33 17.82 -5.46
CA ILE A 10 0.62 16.46 -4.97
C ILE A 10 2.11 16.16 -5.06
N PHE A 11 2.64 15.40 -4.09
CA PHE A 11 4.07 15.07 -4.00
C PHE A 11 4.65 14.56 -5.32
N ALA A 12 3.90 13.76 -6.08
CA ALA A 12 4.36 13.18 -7.34
C ALA A 12 4.67 14.27 -8.39
N ASN A 13 3.82 15.31 -8.44
CA ASN A 13 4.03 16.42 -9.35
C ASN A 13 5.17 17.34 -8.90
N ILE A 14 5.31 17.57 -7.59
CA ILE A 14 6.42 18.36 -7.02
C ILE A 14 7.76 17.70 -7.37
N VAL A 15 7.91 16.40 -7.08
CA VAL A 15 9.11 15.62 -7.39
C VAL A 15 9.40 15.61 -8.90
N SER A 16 8.37 15.43 -9.72
CA SER A 16 8.49 15.43 -11.19
C SER A 16 9.00 16.77 -11.73
N GLN A 17 8.50 17.90 -11.20
CA GLN A 17 8.92 19.24 -11.60
C GLN A 17 10.37 19.50 -11.24
N GLU A 18 10.78 19.13 -10.02
CA GLU A 18 12.17 19.31 -9.55
C GLU A 18 13.17 18.55 -10.43
N LEU A 19 12.82 17.33 -10.84
CA LEU A 19 13.70 16.47 -11.66
C LEU A 19 13.56 16.72 -13.17
N GLY A 20 12.65 17.60 -13.59
CA GLY A 20 12.35 17.84 -15.01
C GLY A 20 11.89 16.58 -15.75
N GLN A 21 11.26 15.62 -15.06
CA GLN A 21 10.83 14.33 -15.62
C GLN A 21 9.32 14.25 -15.77
N PRO A 22 8.79 13.63 -16.83
CA PRO A 22 7.37 13.31 -16.89
C PRO A 22 7.02 12.22 -15.86
N TRP A 23 5.81 12.28 -15.34
CA TRP A 23 5.24 11.24 -14.49
C TRP A 23 3.87 10.82 -15.02
N TRP A 24 3.37 9.66 -14.59
CA TRP A 24 1.99 9.28 -14.83
C TRP A 24 1.32 8.85 -13.54
N ASP A 25 0.05 9.23 -13.40
CA ASP A 25 -0.72 8.97 -12.18
C ASP A 25 -1.37 7.59 -12.22
N ASN A 26 -0.86 6.68 -11.38
CA ASN A 26 -1.48 5.40 -11.12
C ASN A 26 -2.29 5.36 -9.82
N ALA A 27 -2.30 6.46 -9.06
CA ALA A 27 -3.03 6.57 -7.82
C ALA A 27 -4.53 6.46 -8.08
N LYS A 28 -5.22 5.77 -7.18
CA LYS A 28 -6.66 5.60 -7.20
C LYS A 28 -7.16 5.79 -5.79
N VAL A 29 -8.23 6.57 -5.62
CA VAL A 29 -8.89 6.70 -4.32
C VAL A 29 -9.32 5.31 -3.85
N GLY A 30 -8.90 4.95 -2.64
CA GLY A 30 -9.14 3.61 -2.11
C GLY A 30 -8.33 2.50 -2.78
N GLY A 31 -7.22 2.82 -3.46
CA GLY A 31 -6.29 1.83 -3.99
C GLY A 31 -5.76 0.90 -2.89
N SER A 32 -5.63 -0.38 -3.21
CA SER A 32 -5.07 -1.42 -2.35
C SER A 32 -3.64 -1.80 -2.76
N ASN A 33 -2.99 -2.61 -1.95
CA ASN A 33 -1.68 -3.16 -2.29
C ASN A 33 -1.78 -4.16 -3.48
N ASP A 34 -2.90 -4.87 -3.66
CA ASP A 34 -3.16 -5.70 -4.85
C ASP A 34 -3.10 -4.86 -6.13
N ARG A 35 -3.68 -3.65 -6.09
CA ARG A 35 -3.64 -2.71 -7.23
C ARG A 35 -2.20 -2.33 -7.52
N ILE A 36 -1.48 -1.84 -6.51
CA ILE A 36 -0.11 -1.35 -6.65
C ILE A 36 0.77 -2.45 -7.25
N TRP A 37 0.68 -3.67 -6.73
CA TRP A 37 1.40 -4.83 -7.25
C TRP A 37 1.08 -5.11 -8.72
N ARG A 38 -0.20 -5.24 -9.06
CA ARG A 38 -0.65 -5.56 -10.42
C ARG A 38 -0.29 -4.46 -11.42
N THR A 39 -0.63 -3.21 -11.13
CA THR A 39 -0.38 -2.10 -12.05
C THR A 39 1.10 -1.82 -12.22
N THR A 40 1.90 -1.88 -11.15
CA THR A 40 3.35 -1.72 -11.28
C THR A 40 3.94 -2.79 -12.18
N THR A 41 3.55 -4.06 -11.98
CA THR A 41 4.02 -5.17 -12.82
C THR A 41 3.64 -4.96 -14.29
N ASP A 42 2.36 -4.70 -14.57
CA ASP A 42 1.88 -4.53 -15.94
C ASP A 42 2.49 -3.30 -16.62
N ASP A 43 2.65 -2.19 -15.89
CA ASP A 43 3.15 -0.94 -16.44
C ASP A 43 4.65 -1.00 -16.67
N MET A 44 5.44 -1.62 -15.80
CA MET A 44 6.88 -1.75 -16.01
C MET A 44 7.23 -2.76 -17.11
N ILE A 45 6.31 -3.65 -17.48
CA ILE A 45 6.44 -4.46 -18.69
C ILE A 45 6.16 -3.63 -19.95
N ARG A 46 5.09 -2.83 -19.93
CA ARG A 46 4.59 -2.12 -21.13
C ARG A 46 5.28 -0.77 -21.38
N LYS A 47 5.63 -0.09 -20.30
CA LYS A 47 6.22 1.26 -20.27
C LYS A 47 7.15 1.37 -19.05
N PRO A 48 8.36 0.81 -19.13
CA PRO A 48 9.35 0.90 -18.05
C PRO A 48 9.62 2.34 -17.64
N ALA A 49 9.57 2.63 -16.34
CA ALA A 49 10.03 3.90 -15.80
C ALA A 49 11.53 3.86 -15.53
N LYS A 50 12.17 5.03 -15.56
CA LYS A 50 13.58 5.17 -15.16
C LYS A 50 13.77 5.05 -13.63
N LEU A 51 12.74 5.39 -12.86
CA LEU A 51 12.68 5.27 -11.40
C LEU A 51 11.22 4.99 -10.99
N VAL A 52 11.03 4.07 -10.05
CA VAL A 52 9.70 3.75 -9.50
C VAL A 52 9.60 4.23 -8.06
N ILE A 53 8.56 5.01 -7.76
CA ILE A 53 8.30 5.51 -6.41
C ILE A 53 6.94 4.99 -5.98
N ILE A 54 6.91 4.23 -4.88
CA ILE A 54 5.68 3.59 -4.37
C ILE A 54 5.44 4.01 -2.92
N VAL A 55 4.25 4.54 -2.67
CA VAL A 55 3.70 4.69 -1.32
C VAL A 55 2.65 3.59 -1.14
N TRP A 56 3.00 2.54 -0.40
CA TRP A 56 2.14 1.40 -0.13
C TRP A 56 0.95 1.80 0.74
N SER A 57 -0.23 1.26 0.42
CA SER A 57 -1.45 1.58 1.15
C SER A 57 -1.61 0.72 2.40
N GLY A 58 -2.66 1.03 3.18
CA GLY A 58 -3.05 0.21 4.33
C GLY A 58 -3.36 -1.24 3.92
N ILE A 59 -2.97 -2.17 4.79
CA ILE A 59 -2.97 -3.61 4.52
C ILE A 59 -4.36 -4.25 4.42
N ASN A 60 -5.41 -3.55 4.86
CA ASN A 60 -6.77 -4.08 4.92
C ASN A 60 -7.58 -3.88 3.63
N ARG A 61 -7.03 -3.20 2.61
CA ARG A 61 -7.73 -2.95 1.34
C ARG A 61 -7.43 -4.06 0.33
N PHE A 62 -8.37 -4.31 -0.57
CA PHE A 62 -8.19 -5.31 -1.63
C PHE A 62 -9.02 -5.00 -2.88
N GLU A 63 -8.70 -5.65 -3.99
CA GLU A 63 -9.45 -5.53 -5.24
C GLU A 63 -10.20 -6.81 -5.61
N TYR A 64 -11.21 -6.66 -6.47
CA TYR A 64 -11.87 -7.76 -7.15
C TYR A 64 -12.11 -7.36 -8.62
N LEU A 65 -12.19 -8.36 -9.50
CA LEU A 65 -12.52 -8.17 -10.90
C LEU A 65 -14.02 -8.39 -11.09
N ASP A 66 -14.73 -7.38 -11.61
CA ASP A 66 -16.18 -7.50 -11.87
C ASP A 66 -16.47 -8.21 -13.21
N GLN A 67 -17.74 -8.58 -13.42
CA GLN A 67 -18.19 -9.30 -14.63
C GLN A 67 -18.05 -8.49 -15.93
N ARG A 68 -17.75 -7.20 -15.85
CA ARG A 68 -17.47 -6.35 -17.03
C ARG A 68 -15.97 -6.24 -17.29
N ASN A 69 -15.18 -7.11 -16.69
CA ASN A 69 -13.72 -7.10 -16.77
C ASN A 69 -13.13 -5.78 -16.23
N ALA A 70 -13.71 -5.22 -15.17
CA ALA A 70 -13.20 -4.01 -14.53
C ALA A 70 -12.71 -4.27 -13.10
N TRP A 71 -11.46 -3.88 -12.82
CA TRP A 71 -10.88 -3.92 -11.48
C TRP A 71 -11.52 -2.89 -10.57
N ARG A 72 -12.11 -3.36 -9.47
CA ARG A 72 -12.82 -2.57 -8.47
C ARG A 72 -12.13 -2.71 -7.13
N SER A 73 -12.13 -1.63 -6.35
CA SER A 73 -11.67 -1.69 -4.96
C SER A 73 -12.81 -2.15 -4.06
N ALA A 74 -12.55 -3.14 -3.22
CA ALA A 74 -13.38 -3.51 -2.09
C ALA A 74 -12.96 -2.66 -0.88
N VAL A 75 -13.36 -1.39 -0.90
CA VAL A 75 -13.10 -0.46 0.20
C VAL A 75 -14.04 -0.71 1.37
N TRP A 76 -13.60 -0.33 2.58
CA TRP A 76 -14.44 -0.35 3.77
C TRP A 76 -15.25 0.93 3.90
N VAL A 77 -16.54 0.81 4.21
CA VAL A 77 -17.35 1.92 4.76
C VAL A 77 -16.92 2.14 6.21
N LYS A 78 -16.78 1.03 6.94
CA LYS A 78 -16.33 0.98 8.31
C LYS A 78 -15.40 -0.21 8.47
N TYR A 79 -14.21 0.02 9.01
CA TYR A 79 -13.30 -1.06 9.35
C TYR A 79 -12.96 -1.01 10.82
N MET A 80 -13.14 -2.14 11.49
CA MET A 80 -12.74 -2.33 12.87
C MET A 80 -12.09 -3.70 13.00
N PHE A 81 -11.19 -3.83 13.96
CA PHE A 81 -10.62 -5.11 14.33
C PHE A 81 -10.31 -5.10 15.82
N ASP A 82 -10.33 -6.27 16.43
CA ASP A 82 -9.90 -6.43 17.81
C ASP A 82 -8.37 -6.44 17.85
N ARG A 83 -7.75 -5.54 18.62
CA ARG A 83 -6.29 -5.42 18.67
C ARG A 83 -5.61 -6.59 19.40
N LYS A 84 -6.35 -7.39 20.16
CA LYS A 84 -5.85 -8.56 20.88
C LYS A 84 -6.00 -9.82 20.04
N THR A 85 -7.18 -10.08 19.48
CA THR A 85 -7.41 -11.28 18.65
C THR A 85 -6.90 -11.10 17.21
N LEU A 86 -6.83 -9.85 16.75
CA LEU A 86 -6.46 -9.44 15.39
C LEU A 86 -7.47 -9.88 14.32
N GLU A 87 -8.70 -10.17 14.75
CA GLU A 87 -9.85 -10.51 13.91
C GLU A 87 -10.62 -9.26 13.50
N VAL A 88 -11.23 -9.32 12.33
CA VAL A 88 -12.09 -8.23 11.83
C VAL A 88 -13.36 -8.18 12.67
N GLY A 89 -13.72 -6.99 13.16
CA GLY A 89 -14.87 -6.83 14.04
C GLY A 89 -16.19 -6.97 13.27
N GLU A 90 -17.22 -7.51 13.93
CA GLU A 90 -18.53 -7.82 13.33
C GLU A 90 -19.24 -6.64 12.67
N GLN A 91 -19.01 -5.41 13.16
CA GLN A 91 -19.62 -4.21 12.54
C GLN A 91 -18.78 -3.63 11.39
N SER A 92 -17.74 -4.34 10.93
CA SER A 92 -17.00 -3.94 9.74
C SER A 92 -17.83 -4.17 8.49
N GLU A 93 -17.84 -3.22 7.58
CA GLU A 93 -18.69 -3.25 6.40
C GLU A 93 -17.92 -2.78 5.17
N THR A 94 -17.90 -3.63 4.15
CA THR A 94 -17.39 -3.32 2.82
C THR A 94 -18.41 -2.50 2.04
N HIS A 95 -17.91 -1.57 1.21
CA HIS A 95 -18.75 -0.71 0.40
C HIS A 95 -19.49 -1.50 -0.67
N PHE A 96 -20.82 -1.37 -0.66
CA PHE A 96 -21.68 -1.90 -1.70
C PHE A 96 -21.61 -1.01 -2.95
N HIS A 97 -20.70 -1.36 -3.87
CA HIS A 97 -20.51 -0.60 -5.10
C HIS A 97 -21.79 -0.68 -5.98
N PRO A 98 -22.23 0.42 -6.63
CA PRO A 98 -23.49 0.48 -7.40
C PRO A 98 -23.65 -0.52 -8.57
N ARG A 99 -22.56 -1.21 -8.92
CA ARG A 99 -22.53 -2.24 -9.98
C ARG A 99 -22.37 -3.66 -9.45
N MET A 100 -22.27 -3.84 -8.14
CA MET A 100 -22.36 -5.17 -7.53
C MET A 100 -23.83 -5.58 -7.44
N THR A 101 -24.10 -6.87 -7.58
CA THR A 101 -25.33 -7.47 -7.09
C THR A 101 -25.25 -7.68 -5.58
N LEU A 102 -26.40 -7.79 -4.90
CA LEU A 102 -26.42 -8.11 -3.48
C LEU A 102 -25.69 -9.43 -3.16
N LYS A 103 -25.79 -10.43 -4.05
CA LYS A 103 -25.09 -11.71 -3.89
C LYS A 103 -23.56 -11.52 -3.92
N GLN A 104 -23.06 -10.73 -4.86
CA GLN A 104 -21.62 -10.43 -4.96
C GLN A 104 -21.14 -9.66 -3.73
N TRP A 105 -21.88 -8.64 -3.30
CA TRP A 105 -21.53 -7.89 -2.11
C TRP A 105 -21.53 -8.77 -0.85
N LYS A 106 -22.56 -9.61 -0.63
CA LYS A 106 -22.59 -10.56 0.50
C LYS A 106 -21.41 -11.52 0.50
N ALA A 107 -21.00 -12.01 -0.68
CA ALA A 107 -19.84 -12.87 -0.80
C ALA A 107 -18.52 -12.14 -0.48
N ILE A 108 -18.35 -10.91 -1.00
CA ILE A 108 -17.18 -10.07 -0.71
C ILE A 108 -17.13 -9.71 0.78
N GLN A 109 -18.26 -9.30 1.35
CA GLN A 109 -18.40 -8.97 2.76
C GLN A 109 -18.02 -10.17 3.63
N GLY A 110 -18.61 -11.34 3.38
CA GLY A 110 -18.28 -12.56 4.12
C GLY A 110 -16.82 -12.97 3.96
N TRP A 111 -16.25 -12.88 2.76
CA TRP A 111 -14.81 -13.10 2.58
C TRP A 111 -13.98 -12.11 3.41
N ALA A 112 -14.38 -10.84 3.42
CA ALA A 112 -13.65 -9.77 4.09
C ALA A 112 -13.69 -9.88 5.62
N THR A 113 -14.80 -10.32 6.20
CA THR A 113 -15.00 -10.40 7.66
C THR A 113 -14.72 -11.78 8.24
N GLU A 114 -15.00 -12.85 7.50
CA GLU A 114 -14.92 -14.22 8.03
C GLU A 114 -13.62 -14.95 7.69
N VAL A 115 -12.92 -14.53 6.62
CA VAL A 115 -11.71 -15.22 6.17
C VAL A 115 -10.44 -14.41 6.35
N ARG A 116 -10.52 -13.09 6.17
CA ARG A 116 -9.36 -12.21 6.34
C ARG A 116 -9.16 -11.87 7.82
N SER A 117 -7.90 -11.82 8.22
CA SER A 117 -7.44 -11.31 9.51
C SER A 117 -6.33 -10.27 9.32
N MET A 118 -5.93 -9.56 10.37
CA MET A 118 -4.77 -8.67 10.26
C MET A 118 -3.50 -9.45 9.90
N ARG A 119 -3.34 -10.68 10.41
CA ARG A 119 -2.22 -11.58 10.06
C ARG A 119 -2.19 -11.84 8.55
N TYR A 120 -3.32 -12.27 7.99
CA TYR A 120 -3.47 -12.50 6.55
C TYR A 120 -3.12 -11.23 5.76
N ASN A 121 -3.74 -10.10 6.13
CA ASN A 121 -3.58 -8.82 5.45
C ASN A 121 -2.12 -8.34 5.43
N LEU A 122 -1.41 -8.46 6.56
CA LEU A 122 -0.01 -8.08 6.67
C LEU A 122 0.86 -8.97 5.78
N ILE A 123 0.76 -10.29 5.92
CA ILE A 123 1.59 -11.25 5.17
C ILE A 123 1.39 -11.06 3.66
N THR A 124 0.14 -10.99 3.20
CA THR A 124 -0.16 -10.77 1.78
C THR A 124 0.41 -9.44 1.28
N SER A 125 0.30 -8.37 2.08
CA SER A 125 0.86 -7.06 1.70
C SER A 125 2.39 -7.10 1.59
N LEU A 126 3.07 -7.73 2.55
CA LEU A 126 4.52 -7.89 2.51
C LEU A 126 4.97 -8.72 1.31
N HIS A 127 4.23 -9.78 0.96
CA HIS A 127 4.53 -10.59 -0.21
C HIS A 127 4.33 -9.80 -1.52
N HIS A 128 3.32 -8.92 -1.60
CA HIS A 128 3.17 -8.00 -2.73
C HIS A 128 4.36 -7.02 -2.81
N MET A 129 4.81 -6.46 -1.68
CA MET A 129 5.97 -5.58 -1.63
C MET A 129 7.25 -6.27 -2.11
N LEU A 130 7.54 -7.47 -1.60
CA LEU A 130 8.67 -8.29 -2.03
C LEU A 130 8.59 -8.65 -3.51
N SER A 131 7.40 -9.04 -3.98
CA SER A 131 7.18 -9.39 -5.38
C SER A 131 7.49 -8.22 -6.30
N VAL A 132 7.06 -7.00 -5.94
CA VAL A 132 7.39 -5.80 -6.72
C VAL A 132 8.89 -5.47 -6.63
N LYS A 133 9.49 -5.52 -5.43
CA LYS A 133 10.94 -5.30 -5.24
C LYS A 133 11.75 -6.17 -6.21
N TYR A 134 11.60 -7.48 -6.11
CA TYR A 134 12.40 -8.41 -6.89
C TYR A 134 12.10 -8.34 -8.39
N PHE A 135 10.86 -8.04 -8.76
CA PHE A 135 10.51 -7.78 -10.14
C PHE A 135 11.22 -6.53 -10.69
N LEU A 136 11.28 -5.44 -9.93
CA LEU A 136 11.98 -4.21 -10.33
C LEU A 136 13.50 -4.42 -10.41
N GLU A 137 14.08 -5.12 -9.43
CA GLU A 137 15.50 -5.51 -9.44
C GLU A 137 15.85 -6.35 -10.67
N ALA A 138 15.03 -7.37 -10.98
CA ALA A 138 15.23 -8.21 -12.17
C ALA A 138 15.15 -7.41 -13.49
N LYS A 139 14.42 -6.30 -13.49
CA LYS A 139 14.32 -5.37 -14.63
C LYS A 139 15.41 -4.29 -14.62
N ASN A 140 16.28 -4.26 -13.61
CA ASN A 140 17.24 -3.19 -13.36
C ASN A 140 16.59 -1.80 -13.27
N ILE A 141 15.39 -1.74 -12.68
CA ILE A 141 14.67 -0.48 -12.46
C ILE A 141 14.87 -0.08 -11.00
N PRO A 142 15.52 1.05 -10.72
CA PRO A 142 15.67 1.53 -9.35
C PRO A 142 14.30 1.92 -8.77
N TYR A 143 14.19 1.85 -7.45
CA TYR A 143 12.93 2.12 -6.77
C TYR A 143 13.09 2.71 -5.37
N LEU A 144 12.04 3.38 -4.92
CA LEU A 144 11.87 3.87 -3.55
C LEU A 144 10.50 3.44 -3.04
N PHE A 145 10.47 2.76 -1.89
CA PHE A 145 9.24 2.32 -1.23
C PHE A 145 9.03 3.11 0.05
N TYR A 146 7.76 3.40 0.35
CA TYR A 146 7.31 4.07 1.56
C TYR A 146 5.99 3.48 2.00
N ASN A 147 5.63 3.63 3.27
CA ASN A 147 4.31 3.29 3.78
C ASN A 147 3.42 4.52 3.90
N LEU A 148 2.13 4.37 3.59
CA LEU A 148 1.14 5.42 3.81
C LEU A 148 0.86 5.61 5.30
N SER A 149 0.70 4.53 6.07
CA SER A 149 0.44 4.59 7.52
C SER A 149 0.85 3.31 8.23
N ASP A 150 1.35 3.44 9.46
CA ASP A 150 1.80 2.30 10.28
C ASP A 150 0.75 1.82 11.29
N GLY A 151 -0.38 2.53 11.46
CA GLY A 151 -1.32 2.25 12.55
C GLY A 151 -1.91 0.84 12.53
N GLN A 152 -2.05 0.24 11.35
CA GLN A 152 -2.51 -1.16 11.17
C GLN A 152 -1.37 -2.17 11.12
N ILE A 153 -0.20 -1.73 10.65
CA ILE A 153 0.98 -2.58 10.47
C ILE A 153 1.62 -2.84 11.84
N SER A 154 1.93 -1.78 12.59
CA SER A 154 2.66 -1.81 13.87
C SER A 154 2.08 -2.80 14.87
N VAL A 155 0.76 -2.81 15.07
CA VAL A 155 0.08 -3.71 16.01
C VAL A 155 0.06 -5.18 15.58
N THR A 156 0.47 -5.47 14.35
CA THR A 156 0.42 -6.81 13.75
C THR A 156 1.82 -7.39 13.52
N LEU A 157 2.89 -6.58 13.58
CA LEU A 157 4.25 -6.98 13.21
C LEU A 157 4.77 -8.19 13.99
N ASP A 158 4.47 -8.28 15.28
CA ASP A 158 4.95 -9.38 16.13
C ASP A 158 4.41 -10.75 15.68
N THR A 159 3.25 -10.77 15.00
CA THR A 159 2.69 -12.01 14.45
C THR A 159 3.55 -12.63 13.36
N LEU A 160 4.48 -11.88 12.76
CA LEU A 160 5.43 -12.42 11.79
C LEU A 160 6.41 -13.41 12.43
N ASN A 161 6.58 -13.39 13.75
CA ASN A 161 7.48 -14.30 14.45
C ASN A 161 6.79 -15.59 14.92
N GLU A 162 5.46 -15.65 14.92
CA GLU A 162 4.68 -16.83 15.32
C GLU A 162 5.05 -18.06 14.47
N GLN A 163 4.98 -19.27 15.03
CA GLN A 163 5.15 -20.50 14.24
C GLN A 163 3.96 -20.65 13.30
N ARG A 164 4.20 -20.98 12.03
CA ARG A 164 3.15 -21.19 11.03
C ARG A 164 2.99 -22.67 10.74
N MET A 165 1.74 -23.01 10.47
CA MET A 165 1.32 -24.33 10.02
C MET A 165 0.81 -24.20 8.59
N GLU A 166 1.10 -25.20 7.78
CA GLU A 166 0.41 -25.43 6.53
C GLU A 166 -0.52 -26.64 6.69
N GLY A 167 -1.61 -26.66 5.93
CA GLY A 167 -2.65 -27.63 6.12
C GLY A 167 -3.43 -27.96 4.84
N ALA A 168 -3.65 -29.26 4.65
CA ALA A 168 -4.72 -29.78 3.80
C ALA A 168 -5.59 -30.71 4.66
N ASN A 169 -5.38 -32.03 4.57
CA ASN A 169 -6.03 -33.00 5.46
C ASN A 169 -5.26 -33.24 6.78
N ASN A 170 -3.97 -32.90 6.81
CA ASN A 170 -3.10 -32.93 7.98
C ASN A 170 -2.47 -31.54 8.15
N LEU A 171 -1.91 -31.25 9.33
CA LEU A 171 -1.15 -30.03 9.63
C LEU A 171 0.33 -30.36 9.77
N TRP A 172 1.20 -29.49 9.26
CA TRP A 172 2.65 -29.55 9.47
C TRP A 172 3.24 -28.15 9.65
N GLU A 173 4.32 -28.07 10.43
CA GLU A 173 5.05 -26.82 10.62
C GLU A 173 5.77 -26.43 9.33
N VAL A 174 5.77 -25.12 9.04
CA VAL A 174 6.48 -24.56 7.89
C VAL A 174 7.40 -23.42 8.30
N GLU A 175 8.60 -23.45 7.73
CA GLU A 175 9.50 -22.30 7.77
C GLU A 175 8.91 -21.14 6.96
N HIS A 176 9.16 -19.93 7.44
CA HIS A 176 8.71 -18.71 6.80
C HIS A 176 9.55 -17.54 7.30
N MET A 177 9.57 -16.47 6.50
CA MET A 177 10.21 -15.21 6.86
C MET A 177 9.67 -14.69 8.19
N LYS A 178 10.60 -14.36 9.09
CA LYS A 178 10.36 -13.71 10.38
C LYS A 178 10.43 -12.21 10.23
N LEU A 179 10.09 -11.48 11.30
CA LEU A 179 10.07 -10.02 11.27
C LEU A 179 11.41 -9.43 10.77
N ASN A 180 12.53 -9.94 11.28
CA ASN A 180 13.85 -9.45 10.88
C ASN A 180 14.14 -9.65 9.39
N ASP A 181 13.73 -10.77 8.80
CA ASP A 181 13.90 -11.03 7.37
C ASP A 181 13.13 -10.00 6.55
N TYR A 182 11.87 -9.72 6.91
CA TYR A 182 11.09 -8.68 6.22
C TYR A 182 11.69 -7.28 6.40
N LEU A 183 12.22 -6.97 7.58
CA LEU A 183 12.83 -5.68 7.89
C LEU A 183 14.19 -5.47 7.19
N GLU A 184 14.90 -6.53 6.85
CA GLU A 184 16.09 -6.50 6.00
C GLU A 184 15.70 -6.33 4.53
N GLU A 185 14.72 -7.09 4.08
CA GLU A 185 14.26 -7.06 2.70
C GLU A 185 13.54 -5.77 2.31
N LEU A 186 12.78 -5.20 3.25
CA LEU A 186 11.91 -4.04 3.09
C LEU A 186 12.26 -2.97 4.14
N PRO A 187 13.40 -2.27 4.01
CA PRO A 187 13.90 -1.35 5.05
C PRO A 187 12.94 -0.20 5.36
N HIS A 188 12.12 0.23 4.39
CA HIS A 188 11.08 1.25 4.57
C HIS A 188 10.04 0.89 5.65
N MET A 189 9.94 -0.39 6.05
CA MET A 189 9.11 -0.84 7.18
C MET A 189 9.64 -0.37 8.55
N LYS A 190 10.90 0.05 8.63
CA LYS A 190 11.50 0.66 9.83
C LYS A 190 11.33 2.18 9.86
N GLU A 191 10.94 2.76 8.75
CA GLU A 191 10.86 4.19 8.58
C GLU A 191 9.46 4.71 8.92
N GLU A 192 9.37 5.96 9.38
CA GLU A 192 8.09 6.60 9.68
C GLU A 192 7.19 6.61 8.42
N ALA A 193 5.93 6.18 8.52
CA ALA A 193 5.00 6.28 7.41
C ALA A 193 4.54 7.73 7.13
N PHE A 194 4.08 7.97 5.90
CA PHE A 194 3.70 9.31 5.42
C PHE A 194 2.64 10.00 6.31
N TYR A 195 1.59 9.27 6.67
CA TYR A 195 0.51 9.79 7.51
C TYR A 195 0.99 10.14 8.92
N ASP A 196 1.89 9.33 9.46
CA ASP A 196 2.44 9.50 10.81
C ASP A 196 3.43 10.69 10.86
N MET A 197 4.23 10.86 9.80
CA MET A 197 5.04 12.07 9.57
C MET A 197 4.19 13.35 9.53
N CYS A 198 3.08 13.34 8.79
CA CYS A 198 2.17 14.49 8.73
C CYS A 198 1.59 14.83 10.11
N LYS A 199 1.23 13.81 10.91
CA LYS A 199 0.73 14.02 12.27
C LYS A 199 1.78 14.62 13.19
N ARG A 200 3.02 14.12 13.12
CA ARG A 200 4.14 14.62 13.92
C ARG A 200 4.44 16.09 13.63
N GLU A 201 4.41 16.47 12.36
CA GLU A 201 4.61 17.86 11.89
C GLU A 201 3.36 18.75 12.01
N GLN A 202 2.24 18.19 12.51
CA GLN A 202 0.98 18.92 12.74
C GLN A 202 0.40 19.60 11.49
N VAL A 203 0.66 19.07 10.29
CA VAL A 203 0.11 19.62 9.04
C VAL A 203 -1.40 19.35 8.93
N PRO A 204 -2.16 20.22 8.26
CA PRO A 204 -3.59 20.10 8.17
C PRO A 204 -4.03 18.93 7.27
N PHE A 205 -5.13 18.29 7.66
CA PHE A 205 -5.78 17.23 6.91
C PHE A 205 -7.10 17.70 6.31
N GLY A 206 -7.40 17.22 5.11
CA GLY A 206 -8.67 17.38 4.44
C GLY A 206 -9.70 16.32 4.85
N PRO A 207 -10.86 16.29 4.18
CA PRO A 207 -11.89 15.28 4.39
C PRO A 207 -11.33 13.85 4.38
N LYS A 208 -11.80 13.02 5.30
CA LYS A 208 -11.36 11.61 5.46
C LYS A 208 -9.85 11.47 5.67
N ASP A 209 -9.26 12.42 6.39
CA ASP A 209 -7.85 12.44 6.79
C ASP A 209 -6.86 12.39 5.60
N HIS A 210 -7.24 12.93 4.45
CA HIS A 210 -6.31 13.05 3.32
C HIS A 210 -5.34 14.21 3.59
N PRO A 211 -4.01 14.00 3.46
CA PRO A 211 -3.03 15.08 3.56
C PRO A 211 -3.33 16.22 2.59
N LEU A 212 -3.18 17.46 3.05
CA LEU A 212 -3.26 18.65 2.22
C LEU A 212 -1.91 19.00 1.60
N GLU A 213 -1.80 20.18 0.98
CA GLU A 213 -0.62 20.62 0.24
C GLU A 213 0.66 20.55 1.09
N GLU A 214 0.58 20.94 2.37
CA GLU A 214 1.71 20.90 3.30
C GLU A 214 2.22 19.48 3.54
N GLY A 215 1.31 18.51 3.74
CA GLY A 215 1.69 17.11 3.86
C GLY A 215 2.31 16.58 2.56
N HIS A 216 1.75 16.95 1.40
CA HIS A 216 2.34 16.58 0.11
C HIS A 216 3.74 17.17 -0.10
N ARG A 217 4.03 18.38 0.41
CA ARG A 217 5.38 18.96 0.39
C ARG A 217 6.35 18.17 1.27
N LEU A 218 5.95 17.84 2.50
CA LEU A 218 6.78 17.01 3.40
C LEU A 218 7.16 15.67 2.74
N MET A 219 6.22 15.01 2.08
CA MET A 219 6.50 13.77 1.36
C MET A 219 7.41 13.99 0.15
N ALA A 220 7.20 15.08 -0.60
CA ALA A 220 8.07 15.41 -1.73
C ALA A 220 9.51 15.67 -1.27
N ASP A 221 9.70 16.43 -0.19
CA ASP A 221 11.02 16.75 0.37
C ASP A 221 11.76 15.47 0.79
N ARG A 222 11.06 14.55 1.47
CA ARG A 222 11.62 13.23 1.80
C ARG A 222 12.04 12.45 0.56
N ILE A 223 11.13 12.34 -0.42
CA ILE A 223 11.41 11.60 -1.66
C ILE A 223 12.61 12.20 -2.39
N LEU A 224 12.70 13.53 -2.50
CA LEU A 224 13.81 14.21 -3.15
C LEU A 224 15.12 14.00 -2.39
N GLY A 225 15.11 14.12 -1.06
CA GLY A 225 16.25 13.80 -0.21
C GLY A 225 16.77 12.38 -0.48
N ASP A 226 15.87 11.39 -0.45
CA ASP A 226 16.18 10.00 -0.75
C ASP A 226 16.74 9.80 -2.16
N ILE A 227 16.21 10.50 -3.17
CA ILE A 227 16.70 10.45 -4.55
C ILE A 227 18.14 10.95 -4.63
N TYR A 228 18.44 12.10 -4.03
CA TYR A 228 19.77 12.70 -4.09
C TYR A 228 20.79 11.91 -3.26
N ASP A 229 20.43 11.49 -2.04
CA ASP A 229 21.31 10.72 -1.15
C ASP A 229 21.72 9.39 -1.79
N LYS A 230 20.76 8.72 -2.44
CA LYS A 230 20.98 7.45 -3.15
C LYS A 230 21.49 7.64 -4.59
N LYS A 231 21.72 8.89 -5.02
CA LYS A 231 22.20 9.26 -6.37
C LYS A 231 21.32 8.70 -7.50
N LEU A 232 20.02 8.59 -7.24
CA LEU A 232 19.03 8.07 -8.17
C LEU A 232 18.65 9.10 -9.23
N ASP A 233 18.93 10.38 -9.02
CA ASP A 233 18.81 11.45 -10.01
C ASP A 233 19.61 11.16 -11.29
N LYS A 234 20.70 10.41 -11.17
CA LYS A 234 21.60 10.05 -12.28
C LYS A 234 20.98 9.14 -13.33
N VAL A 235 19.83 8.52 -13.05
CA VAL A 235 19.14 7.70 -14.07
C VAL A 235 18.41 8.57 -15.09
N PHE A 236 18.29 9.87 -14.84
CA PHE A 236 17.62 10.82 -15.72
C PHE A 236 18.57 11.51 -16.70
N SER A 237 19.86 11.60 -16.37
CA SER A 237 20.94 12.16 -17.22
C SER A 237 21.31 11.29 -18.41
#